data_AF-A0A4U2DAN8-F1
#
_entry.id   AF-A0A4U2DAN8-F1
#
_cell.length_a   1.000
_cell.length_b   1.000
_cell.length_c   1.000
_cell.angle_alpha   90.00
_cell.angle_beta   90.00
_cell.angle_gamma   90.00
#
_symmetry.space_group_name_H-M   'P 1'
#
loop_
_entity.id
_entity.type
_entity.pdbx_description
1 polymer ?
#
loop_
_entity_poly.entity_id
_entity_poly.type
_entity_poly.pdbx_seq_one_letter_code
_entity_poly.pdbx_strand_id
1 'polypeptide(L)'
;MSMHPDYPKLEDHLKELFQSVSRYKADEGGLLDSKFESQTKSMPWQSLLELELAEHLIDLNLDIYSADEGPDFQLKKLSGDDSVWLEAVCPTNGNDAPNKDVQVEQKSRTSMISASLRDPDYERRLTSVLAGKALKYCDYLESGIVAPTDDCLIV
;
A
#
# COMPACT_ATOMS: atom_id res chain seq x y z
N MET A 1 -4.58 5.19 -30.05
CA MET A 1 -3.46 4.34 -29.57
C MET A 1 -3.68 4.11 -28.08
N SER A 2 -3.95 2.86 -27.70
CA SER A 2 -3.95 2.41 -26.31
C SER A 2 -2.49 2.39 -25.86
N MET A 3 -2.09 3.28 -24.95
CA MET A 3 -0.79 3.14 -24.30
C MET A 3 -0.96 2.02 -23.28
N HIS A 4 -0.49 0.83 -23.64
CA HIS A 4 -0.30 -0.22 -22.66
C HIS A 4 0.66 0.30 -21.57
N PRO A 5 0.41 0.00 -20.29
CA PRO A 5 1.40 0.24 -19.25
C PRO A 5 2.74 -0.34 -19.68
N ASP A 6 3.82 0.40 -19.46
CA ASP A 6 5.18 -0.10 -19.71
C ASP A 6 5.55 -1.06 -18.57
N TYR A 7 4.96 -2.26 -18.61
CA TYR A 7 5.12 -3.30 -17.60
C TYR A 7 6.59 -3.60 -17.27
N PRO A 8 7.53 -3.63 -18.23
CA PRO A 8 8.95 -3.75 -17.92
C PRO A 8 9.48 -2.63 -17.03
N LYS A 9 9.11 -1.37 -17.29
CA LYS A 9 9.52 -0.25 -16.42
C LYS A 9 8.88 -0.32 -15.05
N LEU A 10 7.63 -0.77 -14.95
CA LEU A 10 6.96 -1.00 -13.68
C LEU A 10 7.67 -2.08 -12.86
N GLU A 11 8.02 -3.21 -13.49
CA GLU A 11 8.77 -4.29 -12.84
C GLU A 11 10.14 -3.84 -12.35
N ASP A 12 10.87 -3.07 -13.15
CA ASP A 12 12.18 -2.55 -12.76
C ASP A 12 12.06 -1.54 -11.61
N HIS A 13 11.06 -0.66 -11.65
CA HIS A 13 10.80 0.27 -10.55
C HIS A 13 10.37 -0.43 -9.26
N LEU A 14 9.52 -1.46 -9.35
CA LEU A 14 9.15 -2.30 -8.21
C LEU A 14 10.37 -2.98 -7.58
N LYS A 15 11.32 -3.46 -8.40
CA LYS A 15 12.59 -4.02 -7.89
C LYS A 15 13.44 -2.95 -7.18
N GLU A 16 13.51 -1.74 -7.72
CA GLU A 16 14.24 -0.63 -7.10
C GLU A 16 13.64 -0.25 -5.74
N LEU A 17 12.32 -0.08 -5.68
CA LEU A 17 11.60 0.20 -4.44
C LEU A 17 11.77 -0.93 -3.42
N PHE A 18 11.62 -2.19 -3.84
CA PHE A 18 11.85 -3.34 -2.97
C PHE A 18 13.28 -3.36 -2.42
N GLN A 19 14.29 -3.07 -3.25
CA GLN A 19 15.69 -2.93 -2.80
C GLN A 19 15.92 -1.75 -1.87
N SER A 20 15.20 -0.65 -2.04
CA SER A 20 15.24 0.52 -1.16
C SER A 20 14.68 0.17 0.23
N VAL A 21 13.47 -0.37 0.26
CA VAL A 21 12.72 -0.72 1.48
C VAL A 21 13.36 -1.89 2.23
N SER A 22 13.87 -2.92 1.54
CA SER A 22 14.53 -4.07 2.20
C SER A 22 15.83 -3.74 2.94
N ARG A 23 16.44 -2.58 2.67
CA ARG A 23 17.60 -2.10 3.44
C ARG A 23 17.20 -1.53 4.79
N TYR A 24 15.92 -1.18 4.95
CA TYR A 24 15.37 -0.72 6.21
C TYR A 24 15.32 -1.88 7.21
N LYS A 25 15.84 -1.64 8.41
CA LYS A 25 15.78 -2.58 9.52
C LYS A 25 14.91 -1.95 10.60
N ALA A 26 13.65 -2.37 10.64
CA ALA A 26 12.75 -2.06 11.74
C ALA A 26 13.27 -2.70 13.03
N ASP A 27 12.93 -2.12 14.18
CA ASP A 27 13.34 -2.66 15.47
C ASP A 27 12.69 -4.03 15.76
N GLU A 28 11.57 -4.36 15.09
CA GLU A 28 10.75 -5.56 15.36
C GLU A 28 10.73 -6.64 14.26
N GLY A 29 11.66 -6.62 13.29
CA GLY A 29 11.82 -7.76 12.36
C GLY A 29 11.85 -7.47 10.87
N GLY A 30 12.11 -6.22 10.49
CA GLY A 30 12.26 -5.83 9.09
C GLY A 30 10.95 -5.67 8.33
N LEU A 31 11.06 -5.19 7.09
CA LEU A 31 9.97 -5.06 6.14
C LEU A 31 10.09 -6.17 5.08
N LEU A 32 8.98 -6.47 4.42
CA LEU A 32 8.88 -7.36 3.26
C LEU A 32 8.95 -8.85 3.64
N ASP A 33 7.78 -9.38 3.94
CA ASP A 33 7.50 -10.78 4.18
C ASP A 33 7.27 -11.56 2.86
N SER A 34 6.90 -12.83 2.96
CA SER A 34 6.66 -13.70 1.81
C SER A 34 5.45 -13.23 0.96
N LYS A 35 4.52 -12.50 1.59
CA LYS A 35 3.35 -11.90 0.94
C LYS A 35 3.79 -10.88 -0.11
N PHE A 36 4.75 -10.00 0.18
CA PHE A 36 5.25 -9.02 -0.82
C PHE A 36 5.83 -9.66 -2.09
N GLU A 37 6.69 -10.68 -1.95
CA GLU A 37 7.28 -11.37 -3.11
C GLU A 37 6.23 -12.03 -4.01
N SER A 38 5.14 -12.53 -3.40
CA SER A 38 4.03 -13.16 -4.10
C SER A 38 3.09 -12.13 -4.77
N GLN A 39 2.84 -11.00 -4.10
CA GLN A 39 1.97 -9.93 -4.58
C GLN A 39 2.60 -9.18 -5.75
N THR A 40 3.93 -8.98 -5.75
CA THR A 40 4.60 -8.24 -6.84
C THR A 40 4.34 -8.87 -8.22
N LYS A 41 4.12 -10.19 -8.26
CA LYS A 41 3.82 -10.94 -9.50
C LYS A 41 2.35 -10.96 -9.87
N SER A 42 1.45 -10.95 -8.88
CA SER A 42 0.01 -11.17 -9.09
C SER A 42 -0.82 -9.88 -9.07
N MET A 43 -0.35 -8.86 -8.34
CA MET A 43 -1.01 -7.57 -8.12
C MET A 43 0.03 -6.43 -8.12
N PRO A 44 0.75 -6.21 -9.24
CA PRO A 44 1.90 -5.29 -9.28
C PRO A 44 1.56 -3.84 -8.92
N TRP A 45 0.34 -3.39 -9.19
CA TRP A 45 -0.11 -2.03 -8.84
C TRP A 45 -0.41 -1.87 -7.34
N GLN A 46 -0.94 -2.90 -6.69
CA GLN A 46 -1.10 -2.92 -5.24
C GLN A 46 0.27 -2.92 -4.58
N SER A 47 1.20 -3.76 -5.06
CA SER A 47 2.58 -3.78 -4.56
C SER A 47 3.31 -2.45 -4.79
N LEU A 48 3.04 -1.76 -5.90
CA LEU A 48 3.60 -0.42 -6.14
C LEU A 48 3.13 0.55 -5.05
N LEU A 49 1.82 0.61 -4.80
CA LEU A 49 1.24 1.48 -3.78
C LEU A 49 1.80 1.17 -2.38
N GLU A 50 1.84 -0.10 -2.00
CA GLU A 50 2.35 -0.53 -0.69
C GLU A 50 3.84 -0.17 -0.53
N LEU A 51 4.66 -0.38 -1.57
CA LEU A 51 6.09 -0.05 -1.52
C LEU A 51 6.36 1.46 -1.52
N GLU A 52 5.60 2.25 -2.29
CA GLU A 52 5.68 3.71 -2.27
C GLU A 52 5.24 4.27 -0.91
N LEU A 53 4.20 3.69 -0.31
CA LEU A 53 3.75 4.04 1.03
C LEU A 53 4.83 3.70 2.07
N ALA A 54 5.43 2.50 2.00
CA ALA A 54 6.51 2.10 2.89
C ALA A 54 7.72 3.06 2.79
N GLU A 55 8.17 3.38 1.57
CA GLU A 55 9.26 4.33 1.35
C GLU A 55 8.91 5.71 1.95
N HIS A 56 7.69 6.18 1.75
CA HIS A 56 7.25 7.46 2.32
C HIS A 56 7.26 7.47 3.85
N LEU A 57 6.78 6.40 4.50
CA LEU A 57 6.77 6.29 5.96
C LEU A 57 8.18 6.19 6.54
N ILE A 58 9.09 5.49 5.85
CA ILE A 58 10.53 5.44 6.19
C ILE A 58 11.16 6.82 6.07
N ASP A 59 10.87 7.57 5.00
CA ASP A 59 11.36 8.95 4.80
C ASP A 59 10.85 9.92 5.89
N LEU A 60 9.67 9.64 6.48
CA LEU A 60 9.15 10.33 7.65
C LEU A 60 9.79 9.86 8.98
N ASN A 61 10.75 8.93 8.92
CA ASN A 61 11.46 8.36 10.05
C ASN A 61 10.52 7.66 11.06
N LEU A 62 9.48 7.00 10.54
CA LEU A 62 8.59 6.16 11.32
C LEU A 62 9.12 4.72 11.34
N ASP A 63 9.01 4.05 12.49
CA ASP A 63 9.30 2.62 12.61
C ASP A 63 8.10 1.82 12.13
N ILE A 64 8.29 1.09 11.04
CA ILE A 64 7.22 0.37 10.33
C ILE A 64 7.53 -1.13 10.24
N TYR A 65 6.49 -1.93 10.42
CA TYR A 65 6.53 -3.40 10.40
C TYR A 65 5.47 -3.97 9.44
N SER A 66 5.74 -5.13 8.84
CA SER A 66 4.80 -5.89 8.00
C SER A 66 4.85 -7.36 8.39
N ALA A 67 3.70 -8.04 8.30
CA ALA A 67 3.59 -9.47 8.53
C ALA A 67 2.72 -10.15 7.46
N ASP A 68 2.95 -11.46 7.27
CA ASP A 68 2.16 -12.28 6.34
C ASP A 68 0.65 -12.26 6.69
N GLU A 69 0.32 -12.06 7.97
CA GLU A 69 -1.05 -11.94 8.49
C GLU A 69 -1.31 -10.54 9.07
N GLY A 70 -2.50 -10.01 8.81
CA GLY A 70 -2.94 -8.70 9.28
C GLY A 70 -2.94 -7.62 8.20
N PRO A 71 -3.11 -6.35 8.61
CA PRO A 71 -2.99 -5.19 7.74
C PRO A 71 -1.60 -5.06 7.11
N ASP A 72 -1.49 -4.23 6.08
CA ASP A 72 -0.27 -4.12 5.27
C ASP A 72 0.93 -3.57 6.06
N PHE A 73 0.69 -2.63 6.99
CA PHE A 73 1.74 -2.12 7.87
C PHE A 73 1.26 -1.89 9.30
N GLN A 74 2.19 -2.01 10.25
CA GLN A 74 2.05 -1.60 11.65
C GLN A 74 3.07 -0.52 11.97
N LEU A 75 2.67 0.46 12.77
CA LEU A 75 3.50 1.53 13.30
C LEU A 75 3.27 1.65 14.80
N LYS A 76 4.31 1.91 15.58
CA LYS A 76 4.12 2.24 17.00
C LYS A 76 3.67 3.69 17.17
N LYS A 77 2.70 3.93 18.06
CA LYS A 77 2.37 5.29 18.46
C LYS A 77 3.56 5.92 19.19
N LEU A 78 3.73 7.23 19.04
CA LEU A 78 4.82 7.98 19.71
C LEU A 78 4.72 7.95 21.25
N SER A 79 3.55 7.61 21.78
CA SER A 79 3.29 7.50 23.22
C SER A 79 2.37 6.32 23.50
N GLY A 80 2.76 5.47 24.45
CA GLY A 80 2.03 4.27 24.84
C GLY A 80 2.54 3.01 24.14
N ASP A 81 1.86 1.90 24.40
CA ASP A 81 2.17 0.59 23.81
C ASP A 81 1.24 0.26 22.61
N ASP A 82 0.31 1.14 22.28
CA ASP A 82 -0.64 0.95 21.18
C ASP A 82 0.03 1.18 19.82
N SER A 83 -0.55 0.56 18.80
CA SER A 83 -0.11 0.63 17.42
C SER A 83 -1.11 1.38 16.53
N VAL A 84 -0.62 1.82 15.38
CA VAL A 84 -1.42 2.24 14.23
C VAL A 84 -1.19 1.21 13.14
N TRP A 85 -2.26 0.65 12.61
CA TRP A 85 -2.24 -0.24 11.46
C TRP A 85 -2.66 0.50 10.21
N LEU A 86 -2.01 0.22 9.08
CA LEU A 86 -2.35 0.76 7.77
C LEU A 86 -2.76 -0.37 6.84
N GLU A 87 -3.88 -0.18 6.15
CA GLU A 87 -4.38 -1.10 5.12
C GLU A 87 -4.54 -0.33 3.81
N ALA A 88 -3.71 -0.65 2.82
CA ALA A 88 -3.64 0.07 1.56
C ALA A 88 -4.78 -0.34 0.61
N VAL A 89 -5.41 0.66 -0.01
CA VAL A 89 -6.51 0.53 -0.95
C VAL A 89 -6.07 0.95 -2.34
N CYS A 90 -5.80 -0.04 -3.20
CA CYS A 90 -5.72 0.16 -4.64
C CYS A 90 -7.05 -0.27 -5.29
N PRO A 91 -8.02 0.64 -5.51
CA PRO A 91 -9.26 0.27 -6.18
C PRO A 91 -8.95 -0.13 -7.62
N THR A 92 -9.42 -1.28 -8.06
CA THR A 92 -9.32 -1.68 -9.46
C THR A 92 -10.23 -0.78 -10.30
N ASN A 93 -9.76 -0.34 -11.46
CA ASN A 93 -10.48 0.64 -12.28
C ASN A 93 -11.53 -0.06 -13.16
N GLY A 94 -11.49 -1.40 -13.24
CA GLY A 94 -12.20 -2.19 -14.27
C GLY A 94 -11.74 -1.87 -15.71
N ASN A 95 -10.75 -0.99 -15.85
CA ASN A 95 -10.18 -0.48 -17.08
C ASN A 95 -8.73 -0.06 -16.76
N ASP A 96 -7.84 -1.04 -16.63
CA ASP A 96 -6.45 -0.86 -16.18
C ASP A 96 -5.55 -0.18 -17.25
N ALA A 97 -6.16 0.55 -18.19
CA ALA A 97 -5.45 1.40 -19.12
C ALA A 97 -5.25 2.77 -18.43
N PRO A 98 -3.99 3.28 -18.34
CA PRO A 98 -3.75 4.60 -17.77
C PRO A 98 -4.55 5.65 -18.54
N ASN A 99 -5.22 6.55 -17.81
CA ASN A 99 -5.78 7.74 -18.42
C ASN A 99 -4.66 8.48 -19.16
N LYS A 100 -4.97 9.02 -20.35
CA LYS A 100 -3.99 9.69 -21.22
C LYS A 100 -3.25 10.86 -20.54
N ASP A 101 -3.78 11.33 -19.41
CA ASP A 101 -3.33 12.50 -18.66
C ASP A 101 -2.73 12.11 -17.30
N VAL A 102 -1.94 11.04 -17.23
CA VAL A 102 -1.09 10.77 -16.06
C VAL A 102 -0.15 11.97 -15.87
N GLN A 103 -0.40 12.76 -14.83
CA GLN A 103 0.53 13.80 -14.42
C GLN A 103 1.47 13.21 -13.37
N VAL A 104 2.76 13.24 -13.70
CA VAL A 104 3.84 12.91 -12.76
C VAL A 104 4.19 14.20 -12.04
N GLU A 105 3.76 14.35 -10.79
CA GLU A 105 4.27 15.41 -9.91
C GLU A 105 5.45 14.85 -9.11
N GLN A 106 6.66 15.30 -9.43
CA GLN A 106 7.87 14.93 -8.71
C GLN A 106 8.03 15.87 -7.50
N LYS A 107 7.41 15.51 -6.37
CA LYS A 107 7.52 16.28 -5.11
C LYS A 107 8.58 15.74 -4.15
N SER A 108 9.09 14.52 -4.36
CA SER A 108 10.17 13.91 -3.56
C SER A 108 10.96 12.88 -4.40
N ARG A 109 11.66 11.92 -3.75
CA ARG A 109 12.20 10.70 -4.40
C ARG A 109 11.11 9.83 -5.02
N THR A 110 9.86 9.99 -4.59
CA THR A 110 8.69 9.21 -5.02
C THR A 110 7.93 9.96 -6.13
N SER A 111 7.61 9.25 -7.22
CA SER A 111 6.89 9.83 -8.36
C SER A 111 5.41 9.49 -8.26
N MET A 112 4.61 10.39 -7.67
CA MET A 112 3.17 10.15 -7.58
C MET A 112 2.49 10.26 -8.95
N ILE A 113 1.86 9.18 -9.39
CA ILE A 113 0.98 9.15 -10.56
C ILE A 113 -0.44 9.46 -10.10
N SER A 114 -0.99 10.62 -10.48
CA SER A 114 -2.41 10.92 -10.26
C SER A 114 -3.14 11.16 -11.58
N ALA A 115 -4.36 10.63 -11.68
CA ALA A 115 -5.30 10.95 -12.75
C ALA A 115 -6.65 11.33 -12.13
N SER A 116 -7.33 12.33 -12.69
CA SER A 116 -8.70 12.66 -12.28
C SER A 116 -9.66 11.56 -12.77
N LEU A 117 -9.89 10.55 -11.93
CA LEU A 117 -10.94 9.55 -12.11
C LEU A 117 -12.07 9.87 -11.13
N ARG A 118 -12.93 10.82 -11.50
CA ARG A 118 -14.23 11.00 -10.83
C ARG A 118 -15.33 10.61 -11.80
N ASP A 119 -15.50 9.31 -11.98
CA ASP A 119 -16.75 8.77 -12.54
C ASP A 119 -17.53 8.02 -11.44
N PRO A 120 -18.87 7.95 -11.52
CA PRO A 120 -19.68 7.26 -10.52
C PRO A 120 -19.33 5.78 -10.32
N ASP A 121 -18.67 5.14 -11.30
CA ASP A 121 -18.26 3.75 -11.17
C ASP A 121 -16.96 3.63 -10.35
N TYR A 122 -16.08 4.62 -10.39
CA TYR A 122 -14.92 4.73 -9.51
C TYR A 122 -15.35 4.88 -8.05
N GLU A 123 -16.33 5.74 -7.77
CA GLU A 123 -16.87 5.92 -6.41
C GLU A 123 -17.48 4.62 -5.87
N ARG A 124 -18.21 3.87 -6.71
CA ARG A 124 -18.76 2.55 -6.35
C ARG A 124 -17.67 1.53 -6.08
N ARG A 125 -16.63 1.48 -6.92
CA ARG A 125 -15.49 0.55 -6.75
C ARG A 125 -14.72 0.86 -5.49
N LEU A 126 -14.43 2.13 -5.22
CA LEU A 126 -13.81 2.58 -3.98
C LEU A 126 -14.66 2.19 -2.77
N THR A 127 -15.96 2.49 -2.79
CA THR A 127 -16.89 2.12 -1.71
C THR A 127 -16.90 0.61 -1.45
N SER A 128 -16.91 -0.20 -2.52
CA SER A 128 -16.89 -1.66 -2.40
C SER A 128 -15.58 -2.16 -1.79
N VAL A 129 -14.44 -1.60 -2.18
CA VAL A 129 -13.14 -2.00 -1.62
C VAL A 129 -13.04 -1.58 -0.16
N LEU A 130 -13.44 -0.36 0.18
CA LEU A 130 -13.50 0.13 1.55
C LEU A 130 -14.38 -0.76 2.44
N ALA A 131 -15.56 -1.16 1.96
CA ALA A 131 -16.43 -2.08 2.69
C ALA A 131 -15.78 -3.45 2.89
N GLY A 132 -15.09 -3.99 1.88
CA GLY A 132 -14.36 -5.25 1.99
C GLY A 132 -13.21 -5.19 2.98
N LYS A 133 -12.42 -4.11 2.97
CA LYS A 133 -11.33 -3.90 3.93
C LYS A 133 -11.85 -3.69 5.35
N ALA A 134 -12.97 -2.99 5.52
CA ALA A 134 -13.62 -2.83 6.83
C ALA A 134 -14.07 -4.17 7.41
N LEU A 135 -14.60 -5.09 6.59
CA LEU A 135 -14.94 -6.45 7.03
C LEU A 135 -13.69 -7.23 7.45
N LYS A 136 -12.62 -7.19 6.64
CA LYS A 136 -11.33 -7.82 7.03
C LYS A 136 -10.79 -7.28 8.35
N TYR A 137 -10.94 -5.98 8.57
CA TYR A 137 -10.53 -5.37 9.84
C TYR A 137 -11.31 -5.93 11.03
N CYS A 138 -12.61 -6.17 10.89
CA CYS A 138 -13.39 -6.88 11.91
C CYS A 138 -12.80 -8.27 12.16
N ASP A 139 -12.43 -9.02 11.11
CA ASP A 139 -11.81 -10.34 11.26
C ASP A 139 -10.46 -10.27 11.99
N TYR A 140 -9.65 -9.22 11.74
CA TYR A 140 -8.37 -9.00 12.44
C TYR A 140 -8.54 -8.67 13.93
N LEU A 141 -9.59 -7.93 14.27
CA LEU A 141 -9.94 -7.66 15.67
C LEU A 141 -10.43 -8.93 16.37
N GLU A 142 -11.26 -9.73 15.70
CA GLU A 142 -11.77 -10.99 16.25
C GLU A 142 -10.68 -12.04 16.44
N SER A 143 -9.69 -12.09 15.56
CA SER A 143 -8.55 -13.00 15.64
C SER A 143 -7.44 -12.54 16.60
N GLY A 144 -7.52 -11.31 17.11
CA GLY A 144 -6.53 -10.74 18.03
C GLY A 144 -5.22 -10.32 17.35
N ILE A 145 -5.22 -10.19 16.02
CA ILE A 145 -4.08 -9.65 15.26
C ILE A 145 -3.95 -8.14 15.52
N VAL A 146 -5.08 -7.43 15.57
CA VAL A 146 -5.14 -6.01 15.95
C VAL A 146 -5.74 -5.88 17.34
N ALA A 147 -5.10 -5.13 18.23
CA ALA A 147 -5.66 -4.88 19.56
C ALA A 147 -6.85 -3.89 19.47
N PRO A 148 -7.89 -4.02 20.32
CA PRO A 148 -9.00 -3.06 20.33
C PRO A 148 -8.63 -1.60 20.66
N THR A 149 -7.42 -1.37 21.21
CA THR A 149 -6.87 -0.04 21.52
C THR A 149 -5.99 0.52 20.40
N ASP A 150 -5.63 -0.32 19.43
CA ASP A 150 -4.90 0.12 18.25
C ASP A 150 -5.81 0.93 17.32
N ASP A 151 -5.21 1.86 16.60
CA ASP A 151 -5.90 2.54 15.51
C ASP A 151 -5.67 1.77 14.21
N CYS A 152 -6.68 1.70 13.34
CA CYS A 152 -6.52 1.17 11.98
C CYS A 152 -6.99 2.19 10.97
N LEU A 153 -6.11 2.52 10.03
CA LEU A 153 -6.38 3.46 8.94
C LEU A 153 -6.41 2.69 7.61
N ILE A 154 -7.55 2.77 6.93
CA ILE A 154 -7.70 2.29 5.57
C ILE A 154 -7.31 3.45 4.65
N VAL A 155 -6.18 3.30 3.94
CA VAL A 155 -5.48 4.39 3.21
C VAL A 155 -5.43 4.16 1.72
#